data_AF-U1LZV9-F1
#
_entry.id   AF-U1LZV9-F1
#
_cell.length_a   1.000
_cell.length_b   1.000
_cell.length_c   1.000
_cell.angle_alpha   90.00
_cell.angle_beta   90.00
_cell.angle_gamma   90.00
#
_symmetry.space_group_name_H-M   'P 1'
#
loop_
_entity.id
_entity.type
_entity.pdbx_description
1 polymer ?
#
loop_
_entity_poly.entity_id
_entity_poly.type
_entity_poly.pdbx_seq_one_letter_code
_entity_poly.pdbx_strand_id
1 'polypeptide(L)' 'MTEQNWRASGVGLGLVFGAGIGIISSLLLGFELVYGIAAGAAFGYLIGLVVSLTGKT' A
#
# COMPACT_ATOMS: atom_id res chain seq x y z
N MET A 1 17.10 6.50 17.22
CA MET A 1 16.86 6.38 15.76
C MET A 1 15.84 5.27 15.45
N THR A 2 14.67 5.24 16.12
CA THR A 2 13.77 4.07 16.07
C THR A 2 12.41 4.37 15.41
N GLU A 3 11.83 5.55 15.62
CA GLU A 3 10.49 5.85 15.11
C GLU A 3 10.40 6.12 13.61
N GLN A 4 11.40 6.77 13.00
CA GLN A 4 11.37 7.05 11.56
C GLN A 4 11.50 5.78 10.71
N ASN A 5 12.30 4.81 11.17
CA ASN A 5 12.49 3.55 10.46
C ASN A 5 11.21 2.70 10.50
N TRP A 6 10.51 2.68 11.64
CA TRP A 6 9.24 1.98 11.78
C TRP A 6 8.16 2.56 10.87
N ARG A 7 8.09 3.89 10.76
CA ARG A 7 7.15 4.59 9.86
C ARG A 7 7.46 4.31 8.38
N ALA A 8 8.72 4.33 8.00
CA ALA A 8 9.14 3.99 6.64
C ALA A 8 8.80 2.52 6.31
N SER A 9 8.99 1.60 7.25
CA SER A 9 8.56 0.20 7.11
C SER A 9 7.04 0.05 6.99
N GLY A 10 6.24 0.80 7.75
CA GLY A 10 4.78 0.74 7.68
C GLY A 10 4.21 1.21 6.33
N VAL A 11 4.76 2.30 5.79
CA VAL A 11 4.39 2.81 4.45
C VAL A 11 4.84 1.85 3.35
N GLY A 12 6.05 1.28 3.47
CA GLY A 12 6.56 0.29 2.51
C GLY A 12 5.76 -1.01 2.50
N LEU A 13 5.35 -1.51 3.67
CA LEU A 13 4.48 -2.68 3.78
C LEU A 13 3.11 -2.42 3.16
N GLY A 14 2.52 -1.24 3.41
CA GLY A 14 1.27 -0.82 2.78
C GLY A 14 1.35 -0.81 1.25
N LEU A 15 2.45 -0.30 0.69
CA LEU A 15 2.68 -0.27 -0.75
C LEU A 15 2.75 -1.69 -1.36
N VAL A 16 3.54 -2.59 -0.77
CA VAL A 16 3.71 -3.96 -1.27
C VAL A 16 2.42 -4.76 -1.16
N PHE A 17 1.71 -4.63 -0.03
CA PHE A 17 0.46 -5.33 0.20
C PHE A 17 -0.65 -4.80 -0.71
N GLY A 18 -0.73 -3.47 -0.88
CA GLY A 18 -1.66 -2.83 -1.80
C GLY A 18 -1.42 -3.24 -3.25
N ALA A 19 -0.16 -3.28 -3.71
CA ALA A 19 0.18 -3.77 -5.04
C ALA A 19 -0.20 -5.25 -5.22
N GLY A 20 0.04 -6.10 -4.21
CA GLY A 20 -0.35 -7.51 -4.23
C GLY A 20 -1.87 -7.71 -4.35
N ILE A 21 -2.66 -6.97 -3.56
CA ILE A 21 -4.13 -6.97 -3.67
C ILE A 21 -4.56 -6.46 -5.05
N GLY A 22 -3.91 -5.40 -5.54
CA GLY A 22 -4.17 -4.83 -6.87
C GLY A 22 -3.98 -5.84 -8.01
N ILE A 23 -2.92 -6.65 -7.94
CA ILE A 23 -2.67 -7.75 -8.88
C ILE A 23 -3.79 -8.79 -8.82
N ILE A 24 -4.15 -9.24 -7.61
CA ILE A 24 -5.22 -10.23 -7.39
C ILE A 24 -6.56 -9.70 -7.91
N SER A 25 -6.89 -8.44 -7.63
CA SER A 25 -8.11 -7.80 -8.12
C SER A 25 -8.13 -7.68 -9.64
N SER A 26 -7.00 -7.35 -10.27
CA SER A 26 -6.90 -7.33 -11.74
C SER A 26 -7.14 -8.71 -12.37
N LEU A 27 -6.57 -9.75 -11.77
CA LEU A 27 -6.78 -11.14 -12.21
C LEU A 27 -8.24 -11.58 -12.06
N LEU A 28 -8.90 -11.19 -10.96
CA LEU A 28 -10.29 -11.57 -10.69
C LEU A 28 -11.30 -10.85 -11.59
N LEU A 29 -11.08 -9.57 -11.85
CA LEU A 29 -12.05 -8.71 -12.53
C LEU A 29 -11.74 -8.54 -14.02
N GLY A 30 -10.63 -9.11 -14.51
CA GLY A 30 -10.30 -9.21 -15.94
C GLY A 30 -9.84 -7.91 -16.59
N PHE A 31 -9.45 -6.90 -15.80
CA PHE A 31 -8.89 -5.64 -16.31
C PHE A 31 -7.36 -5.63 -16.27
N GLU A 32 -6.78 -4.76 -17.11
CA GLU A 32 -5.34 -4.72 -17.35
C GLU A 32 -4.54 -4.55 -16.04
N LEU A 33 -3.53 -5.42 -15.88
CA LEU A 33 -2.75 -5.60 -14.66
C LEU A 33 -2.13 -4.29 -14.15
N VAL A 34 -1.79 -3.39 -15.07
CA VAL A 34 -1.22 -2.08 -14.80
C VAL A 34 -2.17 -1.22 -13.96
N TYR A 35 -3.47 -1.23 -14.26
CA TYR A 35 -4.47 -0.49 -13.48
C TYR A 35 -4.66 -1.10 -12.09
N GLY A 36 -4.67 -2.44 -11.99
CA GLY A 36 -4.75 -3.13 -10.70
C GLY A 36 -3.56 -2.78 -9.80
N ILE A 37 -2.33 -2.87 -10.32
CA ILE A 37 -1.11 -2.53 -9.58
C ILE A 37 -1.11 -1.05 -9.19
N ALA A 38 -1.41 -0.14 -10.11
CA ALA A 38 -1.38 1.30 -9.85
C ALA A 38 -2.42 1.71 -8.80
N ALA A 39 -3.67 1.26 -8.95
CA ALA A 39 -4.75 1.55 -8.00
C ALA A 39 -4.48 0.90 -6.64
N GLY A 40 -4.03 -0.36 -6.63
CA GLY A 40 -3.70 -1.10 -5.42
C GLY A 40 -2.53 -0.50 -4.65
N ALA A 41 -1.44 -0.14 -5.33
CA ALA A 41 -0.29 0.51 -4.73
C ALA A 41 -0.65 1.90 -4.18
N ALA A 42 -1.44 2.69 -4.91
CA ALA A 42 -1.93 3.98 -4.44
C ALA A 42 -2.78 3.84 -3.17
N PHE A 43 -3.72 2.89 -3.15
CA PHE A 43 -4.55 2.62 -1.97
C PHE A 43 -3.72 2.13 -0.78
N GLY A 44 -2.81 1.18 -1.01
CA GLY A 44 -1.92 0.64 0.01
C GLY A 44 -0.96 1.68 0.59
N TYR A 45 -0.45 2.58 -0.25
CA TYR A 45 0.34 3.72 0.18
C TYR A 45 -0.46 4.67 1.05
N LEU A 46 -1.68 5.05 0.63
CA LEU A 46 -2.55 5.93 1.42
C LEU A 46 -2.87 5.33 2.79
N ILE A 47 -3.20 4.04 2.86
CA ILE A 47 -3.44 3.35 4.14
C ILE A 47 -2.18 3.35 5.01
N GLY A 48 -1.03 2.99 4.44
CA GLY A 48 0.26 3.00 5.16
C GLY A 48 0.63 4.40 5.67
N LEU A 49 0.29 5.44 4.90
CA LEU A 49 0.52 6.83 5.26
C LEU A 49 -0.42 7.29 6.38
N VAL A 50 -1.71 6.92 6.32
CA VAL A 50 -2.69 7.19 7.40
C VAL A 50 -2.27 6.49 8.70
N VAL A 51 -1.86 5.21 8.65
CA VAL A 51 -1.40 4.47 9.84
C VAL A 51 -0.15 5.11 10.43
N SER A 52 0.80 5.50 9.57
CA SER A 52 2.00 6.22 9.99
C SER A 52 1.66 7.55 10.67
N LEU A 53 0.74 8.34 10.10
CA LEU A 53 0.32 9.63 10.66
C LEU A 53 -0.47 9.46 11.98
N THR A 54 -1.43 8.54 12.02
CA THR A 54 -2.28 8.28 13.20
C THR A 54 -1.47 7.74 14.38
N GLY A 55 -0.47 6.89 14.15
CA GLY A 55 0.44 6.42 15.21
C GLY A 55 1.34 7.51 15.81
N LYS A 56 1.16 8.79 15.44
CA LYS A 56 1.82 9.96 16.03
C LYS A 56 0.98 10.66 17.11
N THR A 57 -0.31 10.32 17.24
CA THR A 57 -1.26 10.92 18.19
C THR A 57 -1.42 10.04 19.40
#